data_AF-A0A7J9VB72-F1
#
_entry.id   AF-A0A7J9VB72-F1
#
_cell.length_a   1.000
_cell.length_b   1.000
_cell.length_c   1.000
_cell.angle_alpha   90.00
_cell.angle_beta   90.00
_cell.angle_gamma   90.00
#
_symmetry.space_group_name_H-M   'P 1'
#
loop_
_entity.id
_entity.type
_entity.pdbx_description
1 polymer ?
#
loop_
_entity_poly.entity_id
_entity_poly.type
_entity_poly.pdbx_seq_one_letter_code
_entity_poly.pdbx_strand_id
1 'polypeptide(L)'
;MGPTRRPPEHQEQWVDTMRREVREEACATVVDCRLLGFSRGVCVRGPEEGLVLIRSLWRAHVRMDQWDPRFEMAHRRLVPAEEAFRSLTIPDGLGPFYRRLFAEAAVPRLNLH
;
A
#
# COMPACT_ATOMS: atom_id res chain seq x y z
N MET A 1 8.22 -3.11 5.33
CA MET A 1 7.18 -2.37 6.07
C MET A 1 6.37 -1.61 5.03
N GLY A 2 5.07 -1.88 4.90
CA GLY A 2 4.21 -1.29 3.85
C GLY A 2 3.46 -0.06 4.35
N PRO A 3 3.13 0.91 3.47
CA PRO A 3 2.90 2.32 3.83
C PRO A 3 1.47 2.69 4.28
N THR A 4 0.71 1.76 4.87
CA THR A 4 -0.63 2.07 5.38
C THR A 4 -0.93 1.15 6.56
N ARG A 5 -0.89 1.69 7.78
CA ARG A 5 -1.06 0.86 8.98
C ARG A 5 -2.20 1.29 9.87
N ARG A 6 -2.61 2.57 9.86
CA ARG A 6 -3.59 3.04 10.83
C ARG A 6 -5.03 2.80 10.36
N PRO A 7 -5.92 2.38 11.27
CA PRO A 7 -7.35 2.30 10.96
C PRO A 7 -7.94 3.70 10.70
N PRO A 8 -9.14 3.77 10.11
CA PRO A 8 -9.87 5.04 10.02
C PRO A 8 -10.01 5.68 11.40
N GLU A 9 -9.80 7.00 11.45
CA GLU A 9 -10.00 7.76 12.68
C GLU A 9 -11.44 8.28 12.73
N HIS A 10 -12.16 8.08 13.84
CA HIS A 10 -13.54 8.52 13.99
C HIS A 10 -14.49 7.99 12.88
N GLN A 11 -15.24 8.90 12.23
CA GLN A 11 -16.20 8.60 11.14
C GLN A 11 -15.56 8.75 9.74
N GLU A 12 -14.23 8.71 9.66
CA GLU A 12 -13.50 8.85 8.40
C GLU A 12 -13.90 7.75 7.41
N GLN A 13 -14.22 8.16 6.18
CA GLN A 13 -14.44 7.21 5.10
C GLN A 13 -13.10 6.56 4.72
N TRP A 14 -13.09 5.30 4.28
CA TRP A 14 -11.84 4.61 3.93
C TRP A 14 -10.97 5.36 2.91
N VAL A 15 -11.60 6.11 2.00
CA VAL A 15 -10.88 6.93 1.02
C VAL A 15 -10.16 8.11 1.67
N ASP A 16 -10.74 8.70 2.72
CA ASP A 16 -10.13 9.81 3.44
C ASP A 16 -8.95 9.32 4.28
N THR A 17 -9.08 8.17 4.92
CA THR A 17 -7.97 7.47 5.60
C THR A 17 -6.82 7.21 4.64
N MET A 18 -7.10 6.63 3.47
CA MET A 18 -6.06 6.34 2.46
C MET A 18 -5.37 7.62 1.99
N ARG A 19 -6.13 8.70 1.73
CA ARG A 19 -5.58 10.00 1.34
C ARG A 19 -4.70 10.61 2.43
N ARG A 20 -5.10 10.47 3.70
CA ARG A 20 -4.34 10.96 4.84
C ARG A 20 -3.03 10.18 4.99
N GLU A 21 -3.08 8.85 5.02
CA GLU A 21 -1.89 8.01 5.17
C GLU A 21 -0.88 8.24 4.01
N VAL A 22 -1.36 8.35 2.76
CA VAL A 22 -0.48 8.68 1.60
C VAL A 22 0.20 10.03 1.77
N ARG A 23 -0.52 11.04 2.27
CA ARG A 23 0.07 12.36 2.53
C ARG A 23 1.13 12.30 3.62
N GLU A 24 0.84 11.59 4.71
CA GLU A 24 1.68 11.51 5.90
C GLU A 24 2.96 10.70 5.66
N GLU A 25 2.86 9.59 4.93
CA GLU A 25 3.98 8.67 4.74
C GLU A 25 4.74 8.88 3.43
N ALA A 26 4.06 9.31 2.35
CA ALA A 26 4.69 9.47 1.04
C ALA A 26 4.96 10.93 0.65
N CYS A 27 4.45 11.89 1.43
CA CYS A 27 4.39 13.32 1.06
C CYS A 27 3.87 13.47 -0.37
N ALA A 28 2.68 12.94 -0.60
CA ALA A 28 2.01 12.98 -1.89
C ALA A 28 0.53 13.27 -1.74
N THR A 29 -0.03 13.97 -2.73
CA THR A 29 -1.45 14.29 -2.81
C THR A 29 -2.12 13.37 -3.82
N VAL A 30 -3.11 12.60 -3.37
CA VAL A 30 -3.93 11.75 -4.25
C VAL A 30 -4.84 12.64 -5.11
N VAL A 31 -4.73 12.51 -6.43
CA VAL A 31 -5.57 13.24 -7.39
C VAL A 31 -6.71 12.39 -7.95
N ASP A 32 -6.50 11.08 -8.05
CA ASP A 32 -7.51 10.09 -8.40
C ASP A 32 -7.20 8.76 -7.70
N CYS A 33 -8.23 7.95 -7.43
CA CYS A 33 -8.04 6.66 -6.81
C CYS A 33 -9.16 5.67 -7.11
N ARG A 34 -8.80 4.38 -7.12
CA ARG A 34 -9.74 3.27 -7.28
C ARG A 34 -9.45 2.17 -6.26
N LEU A 35 -10.49 1.73 -5.58
CA LEU A 35 -10.45 0.53 -4.74
C LEU A 35 -10.31 -0.72 -5.62
N LEU A 36 -9.29 -1.53 -5.37
CA LEU A 36 -9.01 -2.78 -6.10
C LEU A 36 -9.60 -3.99 -5.38
N GLY A 37 -9.85 -3.87 -4.08
CA GLY A 37 -10.48 -4.92 -3.28
C GLY A 37 -10.00 -4.89 -1.82
N PHE A 38 -10.20 -6.01 -1.14
CA PHE A 38 -9.79 -6.19 0.24
C PHE A 38 -8.96 -7.47 0.39
N SER A 39 -8.02 -7.46 1.32
CA SER A 39 -7.36 -8.66 1.81
C SER A 39 -7.70 -8.89 3.27
N ARG A 40 -7.87 -10.16 3.65
CA ARG A 40 -8.02 -10.60 5.03
C ARG A 40 -6.77 -11.37 5.45
N GLY A 41 -6.05 -10.84 6.44
CA GLY A 41 -4.96 -11.52 7.11
C GLY A 41 -5.38 -11.98 8.51
N VAL A 42 -4.83 -13.10 8.96
CA VAL A 42 -4.96 -13.57 10.34
C VAL A 42 -3.57 -13.76 10.91
N CYS A 43 -3.31 -13.15 12.06
CA CYS A 43 -2.10 -13.40 12.83
C CYS A 43 -2.22 -14.81 13.44
N VAL A 44 -1.41 -15.75 12.96
CA VAL A 44 -1.50 -17.16 13.37
C VAL A 44 -0.61 -17.51 14.57
N ARG A 45 0.33 -16.62 14.94
CA ARG A 45 1.29 -16.80 16.05
C ARG A 45 1.78 -15.43 16.54
N GLY A 46 2.28 -15.38 17.78
CA GLY A 46 2.89 -14.19 18.39
C GLY A 46 1.92 -13.40 19.30
N PRO A 47 2.30 -12.22 19.81
CA PRO A 47 1.47 -11.44 20.73
C PRO A 47 0.09 -11.02 20.17
N GLU A 48 -0.05 -11.01 18.85
CA GLU A 48 -1.29 -10.68 18.14
C GLU A 48 -2.03 -11.93 17.62
N GLU A 49 -1.73 -13.14 18.11
CA GLU A 49 -2.40 -14.37 17.67
C GLU A 49 -3.93 -14.25 17.73
N GLY A 50 -4.60 -14.66 16.65
CA GLY A 50 -6.04 -14.55 16.46
C GLY A 50 -6.51 -13.20 15.90
N LEU A 51 -5.65 -12.16 15.87
CA LEU A 51 -5.99 -10.87 15.29
C LEU A 51 -6.31 -11.02 13.79
N VAL A 52 -7.47 -10.51 13.39
CA VAL A 52 -7.89 -10.45 11.98
C VAL A 52 -7.70 -9.03 11.48
N LEU A 53 -6.91 -8.87 10.43
CA LEU A 53 -6.69 -7.60 9.76
C LEU A 53 -7.38 -7.61 8.40
N ILE A 54 -8.26 -6.64 8.17
CA ILE A 54 -8.84 -6.36 6.85
C ILE A 54 -8.14 -5.13 6.29
N ARG A 55 -7.54 -5.27 5.11
CA ARG A 55 -6.84 -4.18 4.42
C ARG A 55 -7.53 -3.89 3.11
N SER A 56 -7.91 -2.63 2.89
CA SER A 56 -8.33 -2.15 1.58
C SER A 56 -7.10 -1.93 0.69
N LEU A 57 -7.21 -2.29 -0.58
CA LEU A 57 -6.13 -2.23 -1.56
C LEU A 57 -6.50 -1.22 -2.63
N TRP A 58 -5.63 -0.26 -2.90
CA TRP A 58 -5.94 0.88 -3.76
C TRP A 58 -4.93 1.06 -4.87
N ARG A 59 -5.41 1.54 -6.02
CA ARG A 59 -4.58 2.25 -7.01
C ARG A 59 -4.83 3.75 -6.82
N ALA A 60 -3.77 4.53 -6.69
CA ALA A 60 -3.85 5.99 -6.63
C ALA A 60 -3.00 6.61 -7.72
N HIS A 61 -3.50 7.67 -8.33
CA HIS A 61 -2.69 8.64 -9.07
C HIS A 61 -2.37 9.76 -8.10
N VAL A 62 -1.10 10.17 -8.06
CA VAL A 62 -0.63 11.13 -7.06
C VAL A 62 0.21 12.21 -7.70
N ARG A 63 0.15 13.40 -7.12
CA ARG A 63 1.12 14.46 -7.31
C ARG A 63 2.11 14.40 -6.16
N MET A 64 3.41 14.36 -6.47
CA MET A 64 4.44 14.38 -5.45
C MET A 64 4.54 15.78 -4.84
N ASP A 65 4.50 15.86 -3.52
CA ASP A 65 4.79 17.08 -2.77
C ASP A 65 6.28 17.12 -2.38
N GLN A 66 6.74 18.25 -1.85
CA GLN A 66 8.07 18.34 -1.25
C GLN A 66 8.21 17.29 -0.15
N TRP A 67 9.37 16.65 -0.08
CA TRP A 67 9.65 15.68 0.98
C TRP A 67 9.81 16.40 2.32
N ASP A 68 8.86 16.17 3.23
CA ASP A 68 8.82 16.70 4.59
C ASP A 68 8.19 15.63 5.52
N PRO A 69 8.91 14.54 5.82
CA PRO A 69 8.38 13.45 6.62
C PRO A 69 8.19 13.88 8.07
N ARG A 70 6.97 13.76 8.57
CA ARG A 70 6.61 14.13 9.96
C ARG A 70 6.20 12.95 10.83
N PHE A 71 6.19 11.73 10.27
CA PHE A 71 5.68 10.52 10.89
C PHE A 71 6.68 9.37 10.77
N GLU A 72 6.22 8.12 10.71
CA GLU A 72 7.06 6.91 10.74
C GLU A 72 7.99 6.76 9.53
N MET A 73 7.64 7.35 8.37
CA MET A 73 8.38 7.13 7.13
C MET A 73 9.57 8.10 7.01
N ALA A 74 10.80 7.58 7.06
CA ALA A 74 12.02 8.39 7.00
C ALA A 74 12.55 8.63 5.57
N HIS A 75 12.16 7.81 4.61
CA HIS A 75 12.66 7.86 3.23
C HIS A 75 11.57 7.56 2.21
N ARG A 76 11.69 8.16 1.01
CA ARG A 76 10.92 7.76 -0.17
C ARG A 76 11.82 7.54 -1.37
N ARG A 77 11.40 6.65 -2.27
CA ARG A 77 12.04 6.41 -3.55
C ARG A 77 10.98 6.27 -4.63
N LEU A 78 11.13 7.01 -5.72
CA LEU A 78 10.38 6.75 -6.95
C LEU A 78 11.11 5.66 -7.72
N VAL A 79 10.37 4.65 -8.17
CA VAL A 79 10.91 3.54 -8.95
C VAL A 79 10.14 3.41 -10.26
N PRO A 80 10.81 3.02 -11.36
CA PRO A 80 10.12 2.62 -12.57
C PRO A 80 9.12 1.49 -12.29
N ALA A 81 8.01 1.47 -13.04
CA ALA A 81 6.92 0.52 -12.83
C ALA A 81 7.38 -0.94 -12.94
N GLU A 82 8.32 -1.21 -13.84
CA GLU A 82 8.95 -2.50 -14.11
C GLU A 82 9.83 -3.00 -12.96
N GLU A 83 10.32 -2.10 -12.10
CA GLU A 83 11.16 -2.43 -10.93
C GLU A 83 10.35 -2.51 -9.63
N ALA A 84 9.11 -2.02 -9.65
CA ALA A 84 8.32 -1.87 -8.44
C ALA A 84 8.09 -3.20 -7.70
N PHE A 85 7.80 -4.30 -8.41
CA PHE A 85 7.60 -5.60 -7.77
C PHE A 85 8.88 -6.12 -7.08
N ARG A 86 10.06 -5.92 -7.71
CA ARG A 86 11.35 -6.32 -7.14
C ARG A 86 11.78 -5.45 -5.96
N SER A 87 11.21 -4.26 -5.84
CA SER A 87 11.50 -3.32 -4.75
C SER A 87 10.68 -3.58 -3.48
N LEU A 88 9.74 -4.53 -3.50
CA LEU A 88 8.91 -4.86 -2.34
C LEU A 88 9.51 -6.02 -1.53
N THR A 89 9.47 -5.88 -0.21
CA THR A 89 9.61 -7.03 0.70
C THR A 89 8.28 -7.77 0.79
N ILE A 90 8.18 -8.91 0.11
CA ILE A 90 6.98 -9.74 0.09
C ILE A 90 7.21 -10.96 1.00
N PRO A 91 6.33 -11.21 2.00
CA PRO A 91 6.43 -12.43 2.80
C PRO A 91 6.30 -13.69 1.94
N ASP A 92 6.99 -14.76 2.37
CA ASP A 92 6.98 -16.04 1.68
C ASP A 92 5.55 -16.55 1.43
N GLY A 93 5.33 -17.13 0.25
CA GLY A 93 4.03 -17.63 -0.19
C GLY A 93 3.04 -16.56 -0.68
N LEU A 94 3.27 -15.27 -0.41
CA LEU A 94 2.36 -14.18 -0.84
C LEU A 94 2.67 -13.61 -2.23
N GLY A 95 3.75 -14.06 -2.88
CA GLY A 95 4.14 -13.59 -4.22
C GLY A 95 3.00 -13.55 -5.25
N PRO A 96 2.22 -14.63 -5.44
CA PRO A 96 1.10 -14.65 -6.40
C PRO A 96 0.02 -13.58 -6.10
N PHE A 97 -0.27 -13.34 -4.82
CA PHE A 97 -1.23 -12.31 -4.41
C PHE A 97 -0.76 -10.91 -4.82
N TYR A 98 0.50 -10.56 -4.54
CA TYR A 98 1.05 -9.27 -4.95
C TYR A 98 1.13 -9.14 -6.48
N ARG A 99 1.43 -10.21 -7.23
CA ARG A 99 1.42 -10.19 -8.71
C ARG A 99 0.02 -9.94 -9.27
N ARG A 100 -1.01 -10.48 -8.62
CA ARG A 100 -2.41 -10.19 -8.97
C ARG A 100 -2.73 -8.73 -8.68
N LEU A 101 -2.39 -8.23 -7.50
CA LEU A 101 -2.61 -6.83 -7.12
C LEU A 101 -1.98 -5.85 -8.11
N PHE A 102 -0.74 -6.08 -8.54
CA PHE A 102 -0.06 -5.24 -9.54
C PHE A 102 -0.76 -5.26 -10.90
N ALA A 103 -1.24 -6.42 -11.33
CA ALA A 103 -1.98 -6.54 -12.57
C ALA A 103 -3.33 -5.82 -12.52
N GLU A 104 -4.06 -5.92 -11.40
CA GLU A 104 -5.31 -5.17 -11.17
C GLU A 104 -5.08 -3.65 -11.10
N ALA A 105 -3.91 -3.24 -10.61
CA ALA A 105 -3.48 -1.84 -10.63
C ALA A 105 -3.06 -1.38 -12.04
N ALA A 106 -3.07 -2.25 -13.05
CA ALA A 106 -2.58 -2.02 -14.40
C ALA A 106 -1.11 -1.52 -14.43
N VAL A 107 -0.29 -2.01 -13.50
CA VAL A 107 1.16 -1.83 -13.55
C VAL A 107 1.70 -2.84 -14.57
N PRO A 108 2.43 -2.42 -15.62
CA PRO A 108 2.90 -3.31 -16.67
C PRO A 108 3.66 -4.52 -16.08
N ARG A 109 3.30 -5.73 -16.52
CA ARG A 109 4.07 -6.93 -16.19
C ARG A 109 5.32 -6.98 -17.07
N LEU A 110 6.46 -7.29 -16.47
CA LEU A 110 7.56 -7.88 -17.24
C LEU A 110 7.13 -9.30 -17.64
N ASN A 111 7.13 -9.58 -18.94
CA ASN A 111 7.28 -10.94 -19.43
C ASN A 111 8.67 -11.40 -19.01
N LEU A 112 8.75 -12.19 -17.95
CA LEU A 112 9.98 -12.89 -17.59
C LEU A 112 10.06 -14.10 -18.52
N HIS A 113 10.89 -13.99 -19.56
CA HIS A 113 11.42 -15.13 -20.30
C HIS A 113 12.57 -15.75 -19.51
#